data_AF-A0A351IM95-F1
#
_entry.id   AF-A0A351IM95-F1
#
_cell.length_a   1.000
_cell.length_b   1.000
_cell.length_c   1.000
_cell.angle_alpha   90.00
_cell.angle_beta   90.00
_cell.angle_gamma   90.00
#
_symmetry.space_group_name_H-M   'P 1'
#
loop_
_entity.id
_entity.type
_entity.pdbx_description
1 polymer ?
#
loop_
_entity_poly.entity_id
_entity_poly.type
_entity_poly.pdbx_seq_one_letter_code
_entity_poly.pdbx_strand_id
1 'polypeptide(L)'
;MNPALFLRLLICLTVLGGYLYWTIDQQNEITQLRIALPQLAKEIDEIREENTLLRYEIESFENPLHLLQLSRLSSFSHLKQPLSKEIFTIREGEPLSLPSSSSIQEISIPSKLSLAAILLHVREE
;
A
#
# COMPACT_ATOMS: atom_id res chain seq x y z
N MET A 1 -5.75 -5.73 -70.75
CA MET A 1 -5.86 -5.79 -69.28
C MET A 1 -5.93 -4.35 -68.79
N ASN A 2 -7.02 -3.95 -68.12
CA ASN A 2 -7.27 -2.53 -67.85
C ASN A 2 -6.45 -2.08 -66.63
N PRO A 3 -5.42 -1.22 -66.79
CA PRO A 3 -4.52 -0.85 -65.70
C PRO A 3 -5.26 -0.13 -64.56
N ALA A 4 -6.36 0.56 -64.88
CA ALA A 4 -7.20 1.24 -63.91
C ALA A 4 -7.91 0.27 -62.93
N LEU A 5 -8.31 -0.93 -63.37
CA LEU A 5 -8.91 -1.92 -62.47
C LEU A 5 -7.88 -2.53 -61.53
N PHE A 6 -6.67 -2.80 -62.05
CA PHE A 6 -5.57 -3.33 -61.26
C PHE A 6 -5.13 -2.34 -60.17
N LEU A 7 -5.02 -1.05 -60.51
CA LEU A 7 -4.69 0.01 -59.55
C LEU A 7 -5.76 0.15 -58.46
N ARG A 8 -7.05 0.10 -58.82
CA ARG A 8 -8.17 0.15 -57.86
C ARG A 8 -8.16 -1.04 -56.90
N LEU A 9 -7.90 -2.25 -57.42
CA LEU A 9 -7.77 -3.44 -56.58
C LEU A 9 -6.59 -3.34 -55.63
N LEU A 10 -5.45 -2.83 -56.11
CA LEU A 10 -4.26 -2.65 -55.28
C LEU A 10 -4.52 -1.65 -54.14
N ILE A 11 -5.12 -0.49 -54.46
CA ILE A 11 -5.49 0.50 -53.45
C ILE A 11 -6.47 -0.11 -52.43
N CYS A 12 -7.52 -0.79 -52.90
CA CYS A 12 -8.49 -1.46 -52.02
C CYS A 12 -7.82 -2.44 -51.06
N LEU A 13 -6.91 -3.27 -51.58
CA LEU A 13 -6.20 -4.28 -50.80
C LEU A 13 -5.24 -3.66 -49.78
N THR A 14 -4.59 -2.54 -50.13
CA THR A 14 -3.73 -1.80 -49.20
C THR A 14 -4.51 -1.11 -48.09
N VAL A 15 -5.65 -0.50 -48.39
CA VAL A 15 -6.50 0.15 -47.39
C VAL A 15 -7.09 -0.89 -46.44
N LEU A 16 -7.59 -2.01 -46.98
CA LEU A 16 -8.12 -3.11 -46.17
C LEU A 16 -7.02 -3.73 -45.29
N GLY A 17 -5.85 -3.98 -45.86
CA GLY A 17 -4.70 -4.53 -45.13
C GLY A 17 -4.22 -3.60 -44.02
N GLY A 18 -4.14 -2.30 -44.30
CA GLY A 18 -3.77 -1.29 -43.30
C GLY A 18 -4.79 -1.18 -42.16
N TYR A 19 -6.08 -1.17 -42.48
CA TYR A 19 -7.15 -1.17 -41.48
C TYR A 19 -7.11 -2.43 -40.59
N LEU A 20 -6.86 -3.59 -41.20
CA LEU A 20 -6.78 -4.86 -40.47
C LEU A 20 -5.55 -4.88 -39.56
N TYR A 21 -4.40 -4.40 -40.03
CA TYR A 21 -3.19 -4.26 -39.22
C TYR A 21 -3.42 -3.35 -38.01
N TRP A 22 -3.99 -2.17 -38.23
CA TRP A 22 -4.32 -1.23 -37.15
C TRP A 22 -5.22 -1.87 -36.09
N THR A 23 -6.24 -2.63 -36.53
CA THR A 23 -7.18 -3.29 -35.63
C THR A 23 -6.48 -4.36 -34.78
N ILE A 24 -5.60 -5.15 -35.39
CA ILE A 24 -4.83 -6.19 -34.67
C ILE A 24 -3.88 -5.54 -33.65
N ASP A 25 -3.22 -4.44 -34.02
CA ASP A 25 -2.27 -3.75 -33.15
C ASP A 25 -2.95 -3.22 -31.87
N GLN A 26 -4.10 -2.55 -32.04
CA GLN A 26 -4.93 -2.10 -30.92
C GLN A 26 -5.43 -3.27 -30.03
N GLN A 27 -5.78 -4.40 -30.63
CA GLN A 27 -6.15 -5.59 -29.86
C GLN A 27 -4.96 -6.20 -29.12
N ASN A 28 -3.75 -6.07 -29.65
CA ASN A 28 -2.54 -6.60 -29.04
C ASN A 28 -2.16 -5.80 -27.79
N GLU A 29 -2.26 -4.47 -27.83
CA GLU A 29 -2.04 -3.62 -26.65
C GLU A 29 -3.01 -3.96 -25.51
N ILE A 30 -4.30 -4.10 -25.82
CA ILE A 30 -5.32 -4.47 -24.81
C ILE A 30 -5.04 -5.87 -24.25
N THR A 31 -4.61 -6.79 -25.10
CA THR A 31 -4.25 -8.15 -24.69
C THR A 31 -3.05 -8.16 -23.73
N GLN A 32 -2.00 -7.39 -24.04
CA GLN A 32 -0.83 -7.26 -23.18
C GLN A 32 -1.21 -6.71 -21.80
N LEU A 33 -2.04 -5.66 -21.77
CA LEU A 33 -2.51 -5.08 -20.52
C LEU A 33 -3.34 -6.08 -19.70
N ARG A 34 -4.19 -6.88 -20.37
CA ARG A 34 -4.97 -7.95 -19.72
C ARG A 34 -4.13 -9.10 -19.18
N ILE A 35 -2.95 -9.34 -19.73
CA ILE A 35 -2.00 -10.34 -19.21
C ILE A 35 -1.29 -9.82 -17.96
N ALA A 36 -0.93 -8.54 -17.92
CA ALA A 36 -0.27 -7.92 -16.77
C ALA A 36 -1.21 -7.75 -15.56
N LEU A 37 -2.49 -7.43 -15.80
CA LEU A 37 -3.48 -7.19 -14.75
C LEU A 37 -3.61 -8.33 -13.70
N PRO A 38 -3.75 -9.62 -14.08
CA PRO A 38 -3.86 -10.70 -13.11
C PRO A 38 -2.56 -10.97 -12.36
N GLN A 39 -1.40 -10.64 -12.94
CA GLN A 39 -0.13 -10.77 -12.22
C GLN A 39 -0.05 -9.74 -11.10
N LEU A 40 -0.38 -8.49 -11.40
CA LEU A 40 -0.41 -7.41 -10.41
C LEU A 40 -1.49 -7.64 -9.34
N ALA A 41 -2.65 -8.19 -9.73
CA ALA A 41 -3.70 -8.53 -8.76
C ALA A 41 -3.24 -9.61 -7.77
N LYS A 42 -2.49 -10.62 -8.23
CA LYS A 42 -1.92 -11.64 -7.34
C LYS A 42 -0.92 -11.05 -6.36
N GLU A 43 -0.04 -10.18 -6.82
CA GLU A 43 0.94 -9.52 -5.95
C GLU A 43 0.26 -8.69 -4.85
N ILE A 44 -0.81 -7.96 -5.20
CA ILE A 44 -1.61 -7.21 -4.23
C ILE A 44 -2.27 -8.15 -3.21
N ASP A 45 -2.83 -9.26 -3.67
CA ASP A 45 -3.49 -10.24 -2.80
C ASP A 45 -2.48 -10.91 -1.85
N GLU A 46 -1.29 -11.26 -2.32
CA GLU A 46 -0.19 -11.81 -1.51
C GLU A 46 0.23 -10.81 -0.41
N ILE A 47 0.48 -9.55 -0.76
CA ILE A 47 0.83 -8.49 0.21
C ILE A 47 -0.29 -8.26 1.22
N ARG A 48 -1.56 -8.38 0.80
CA ARG A 48 -2.72 -8.23 1.67
C ARG A 48 -2.83 -9.39 2.65
N GLU A 49 -2.57 -10.61 2.20
CA GLU A 49 -2.54 -11.80 3.05
C GLU A 49 -1.43 -11.67 4.09
N GLU A 50 -0.22 -11.29 3.69
CA GLU A 50 0.89 -11.02 4.61
C GLU A 50 0.55 -9.94 5.63
N ASN A 51 -0.03 -8.81 5.20
CA ASN A 51 -0.48 -7.77 6.12
C ASN A 51 -1.53 -8.29 7.11
N THR A 52 -2.42 -9.16 6.65
CA THR A 52 -3.46 -9.74 7.52
C THR A 52 -2.84 -10.67 8.56
N LEU A 53 -1.88 -11.50 8.15
CA LEU A 53 -1.12 -12.37 9.04
C LEU A 53 -0.31 -11.55 10.05
N LEU A 54 0.42 -10.54 9.60
CA LEU A 54 1.20 -9.65 10.46
C LEU A 54 0.30 -8.90 11.44
N ARG A 55 -0.86 -8.41 11.01
CA ARG A 55 -1.82 -7.77 11.91
C ARG A 55 -2.35 -8.74 12.97
N TYR A 56 -2.64 -9.98 12.59
CA TYR A 56 -3.04 -11.01 13.54
C TYR A 56 -1.92 -11.33 14.55
N GLU A 57 -0.69 -11.42 14.07
CA GLU A 57 0.48 -11.65 14.93
C GLU A 57 0.70 -10.48 15.89
N ILE A 58 0.62 -9.24 15.40
CA ILE A 58 0.67 -8.04 16.24
C ILE A 58 -0.45 -8.06 17.28
N GLU A 59 -1.69 -8.32 16.89
CA GLU A 59 -2.82 -8.37 17.83
C GLU A 59 -2.65 -9.49 18.89
N SER A 60 -2.07 -10.62 18.50
CA SER A 60 -1.70 -11.71 19.41
C SER A 60 -0.59 -11.30 20.39
N PHE A 61 0.44 -10.59 19.92
CA PHE A 61 1.50 -10.02 20.76
C PHE A 61 0.99 -8.91 21.69
N GLU A 62 0.09 -8.07 21.20
CA GLU A 62 -0.52 -6.96 21.93
C GLU A 62 -1.63 -7.40 22.88
N ASN A 63 -1.94 -8.70 22.93
CA ASN A 63 -2.88 -9.23 23.91
C ASN A 63 -2.42 -8.88 25.34
N PRO A 64 -3.21 -8.12 26.12
CA PRO A 64 -2.78 -7.60 27.41
C PRO A 64 -2.44 -8.71 28.41
N LEU A 65 -3.06 -9.89 28.29
CA LEU A 65 -2.71 -11.05 29.12
C LEU A 65 -1.32 -11.60 28.78
N HIS A 66 -0.97 -11.61 27.49
CA HIS A 66 0.33 -12.06 27.02
C HIS A 66 1.44 -11.07 27.41
N LEU A 67 1.20 -9.77 27.26
CA LEU A 67 2.12 -8.71 27.72
C LEU A 67 2.35 -8.76 29.24
N LEU A 68 1.32 -9.07 30.03
CA LEU A 68 1.42 -9.27 31.48
C LEU A 68 2.24 -10.51 31.87
N GLN A 69 2.25 -11.55 31.03
CA GLN A 69 3.09 -12.73 31.24
C GLN A 69 4.55 -12.44 30.90
N LEU A 70 4.80 -11.71 29.80
CA LEU A 70 6.14 -11.32 29.37
C LEU A 70 6.81 -10.35 30.33
N SER A 71 6.08 -9.41 30.95
CA SER A 71 6.63 -8.45 31.92
C SER A 71 7.27 -9.09 33.16
N ARG A 72 6.99 -10.38 33.41
CA ARG A 72 7.61 -11.16 34.51
C ARG A 72 9.02 -11.65 34.15
N LEU A 73 9.40 -11.64 32.88
CA LEU A 73 10.73 -12.02 32.42
C LEU A 73 11.68 -10.82 32.50
N SER A 74 12.91 -11.03 32.98
CA SER A 74 13.89 -9.95 33.17
C SER A 74 14.24 -9.21 31.87
N SER A 75 14.21 -9.91 30.72
CA SER A 75 14.44 -9.36 29.39
C SER A 75 13.41 -8.30 28.97
N PHE A 76 12.22 -8.32 29.59
CA PHE A 76 11.09 -7.44 29.31
C PHE A 76 10.82 -6.45 30.45
N SER A 77 11.84 -6.12 31.26
CA SER A 77 11.72 -5.18 32.40
C SER A 77 11.23 -3.76 32.05
N HIS A 78 11.21 -3.41 30.76
CA HIS A 78 10.66 -2.15 30.25
C HIS A 78 9.13 -2.15 30.15
N LEU A 79 8.48 -3.32 30.12
CA LEU A 79 7.01 -3.45 30.17
C LEU A 79 6.52 -3.19 31.60
N LYS A 80 6.04 -1.97 31.86
CA LYS A 80 5.46 -1.57 33.14
C LYS A 80 3.94 -1.57 33.06
N GLN A 81 3.28 -2.11 34.08
CA GLN A 81 1.83 -2.00 34.20
C GLN A 81 1.47 -0.54 34.57
N PRO A 82 0.65 0.15 33.77
CA PRO A 82 0.29 1.53 34.05
C PRO A 82 -0.56 1.63 35.32
N LEU A 83 -0.35 2.69 36.09
CA LEU A 83 -1.15 3.00 37.27
C LEU A 83 -2.49 3.60 36.84
N SER A 84 -3.54 3.47 37.67
CA SER A 84 -4.89 3.95 37.35
C SER A 84 -4.98 5.43 36.98
N LYS A 85 -3.97 6.23 37.38
CA LYS A 85 -3.86 7.66 37.11
C LYS A 85 -3.30 7.99 35.70
N GLU A 86 -2.72 7.00 35.04
CA GLU A 86 -2.11 7.11 33.70
C GLU A 86 -3.07 6.59 32.61
N ILE A 87 -4.20 6.00 33.00
CA ILE A 87 -5.20 5.45 32.09
C ILE A 87 -6.21 6.54 31.74
N PHE A 88 -6.20 6.99 30.48
CA PHE A 88 -7.22 7.91 29.96
C PHE A 88 -8.31 7.12 29.24
N THR A 89 -9.52 7.12 29.78
CA THR A 89 -10.68 6.48 29.14
C THR A 89 -11.46 7.51 28.32
N ILE A 90 -11.50 7.31 27.00
CA ILE A 90 -12.28 8.16 26.11
C ILE A 90 -13.65 7.52 25.95
N ARG A 91 -14.71 8.18 26.43
CA ARG A 91 -16.10 7.80 26.13
C ARG A 91 -16.50 8.47 24.82
N GLU A 92 -16.94 7.68 23.85
CA GLU A 92 -17.45 8.22 22.58
C GLU A 92 -18.63 9.16 22.86
N GLY A 93 -18.49 10.43 22.49
CA GLY A 93 -19.54 11.46 22.61
C GLY A 93 -19.33 12.54 23.67
N GLU A 94 -18.24 12.52 24.45
CA GLU A 94 -17.96 13.53 25.49
C GLU A 94 -16.84 14.49 25.04
N PRO A 95 -17.02 15.82 25.10
CA PRO A 95 -15.99 16.77 24.71
C PRO A 95 -14.80 16.70 25.69
N LEU A 96 -13.59 16.59 25.15
CA LEU A 96 -12.32 16.56 25.86
C LEU A 96 -12.22 17.71 26.87
N SER A 97 -12.45 17.43 28.15
CA SER A 97 -12.02 18.30 29.23
C SER A 97 -10.65 17.83 29.69
N LEU A 98 -9.60 18.49 29.19
CA LEU A 98 -8.24 18.30 29.69
C LEU A 98 -8.15 18.80 31.14
N PRO A 99 -7.59 18.02 32.08
CA PRO A 99 -7.07 18.60 33.31
C PRO A 99 -5.81 19.43 32.99
N SER A 100 -5.76 20.61 33.62
CA SER A 100 -4.73 21.65 33.53
C SER A 100 -3.28 21.13 33.53
N SER A 101 -2.61 21.27 32.38
CA SER A 101 -1.33 21.98 32.16
C SER A 101 -0.12 21.78 33.10
N SER A 102 0.03 20.71 33.88
CA SER A 102 1.23 20.58 34.75
C SER A 102 2.10 19.32 34.60
N SER A 103 1.90 18.45 33.60
CA SER A 103 2.80 17.30 33.39
C SER A 103 2.92 16.82 31.93
N ILE A 104 3.08 17.73 30.96
CA ILE A 104 3.60 17.33 29.63
C ILE A 104 5.12 17.49 29.68
N GLN A 105 5.84 16.41 30.00
CA GLN A 105 7.22 16.30 29.58
C GLN A 105 7.20 16.06 28.07
N GLU A 106 7.61 17.06 27.29
CA GLU A 106 7.84 16.96 25.87
C GLU A 106 8.73 15.74 25.57
N ILE A 107 8.15 14.69 24.99
CA ILE A 107 8.93 13.73 24.22
C ILE A 107 9.24 14.44 22.90
N SER A 108 10.38 15.11 22.89
CA SER A 108 11.01 15.67 21.70
C SER A 108 11.34 14.54 20.72
N ILE A 109 10.42 14.22 19.81
CA ILE A 109 10.71 13.45 18.60
C ILE A 109 11.25 14.46 17.56
N PRO A 110 12.52 14.39 17.13
CA PRO A 110 13.02 15.29 16.11
C PRO A 110 12.35 14.94 14.77
N SER A 111 11.34 15.74 14.41
CA SER A 111 10.56 15.71 13.17
C SER A 111 11.35 16.07 11.90
N LYS A 112 12.69 16.01 11.95
CA LYS A 112 13.57 16.36 10.81
C LYS A 112 14.27 15.17 10.15
N LEU A 113 14.04 13.94 10.59
CA LEU A 113 14.68 12.76 9.99
C LEU A 113 13.82 11.98 8.98
N SER A 114 12.65 12.48 8.60
CA SER A 114 11.73 11.75 7.69
C SER A 114 11.85 12.18 6.22
N LEU A 115 12.08 13.47 5.92
CA LEU A 115 12.07 13.93 4.52
C LEU A 115 13.39 13.73 3.75
N ALA A 116 14.54 13.77 4.42
CA ALA A 116 15.84 13.60 3.76
C ALA A 116 16.12 12.15 3.35
N ALA A 117 15.65 11.18 4.14
CA ALA A 117 15.83 9.75 3.85
C ALA A 117 14.94 9.30 2.67
N ILE A 118 13.73 9.86 2.56
CA ILE A 118 12.80 9.54 1.46
C ILE A 118 13.28 10.19 0.14
N LEU A 119 13.87 11.39 0.20
CA LEU A 119 14.39 12.07 -1.00
C LEU A 119 15.72 11.50 -1.53
N LEU A 120 16.54 10.85 -0.69
CA LEU A 120 17.78 10.22 -1.16
C LEU A 120 17.54 8.86 -1.83
N HIS A 121 16.47 8.14 -1.49
CA HIS A 121 16.18 6.85 -2.11
C HIS A 121 15.50 6.97 -3.49
N VAL A 122 14.78 8.07 -3.75
CA VAL A 122 14.11 8.32 -5.04
C VAL A 122 15.06 8.89 -6.12
N ARG A 123 16.32 9.21 -5.78
CA ARG A 123 17.28 9.82 -6.72
C ARG A 123 18.34 8.85 -7.26
N GLU A 124 18.35 7.59 -6.84
CA GLU A 124 19.30 6.57 -7.31
C GLU A 124 18.68 5.48 -8.22
N GLU A 125 17.43 5.63 -8.65
CA GLU A 125 16.84 4.81 -9.74
C GLU A 125 16.55 5.63 -11.00
#